data_AF-A0A1F9P121-F1
#
_entry.id   AF-A0A1F9P121-F1
#
_cell.length_a   1.000
_cell.length_b   1.000
_cell.length_c   1.000
_cell.angle_alpha   90.00
_cell.angle_beta   90.00
_cell.angle_gamma   90.00
#
_symmetry.space_group_name_H-M   'P 1'
#
loop_
_entity.id
_entity.type
_entity.pdbx_description
1 polymer ?
#
loop_
_entity_poly.entity_id
_entity_poly.type
_entity_poly.pdbx_seq_one_letter_code
_entity_poly.pdbx_strand_id
1 'polypeptide(L)'
;MDKIEPFNAQILEAACKVLADTERGLTGLELAYIIQDCKIVDVDPSNTKWKRLFNSLAEAQNKYQVGNHLIMFINRALNPVSYARKKEAFEWRRSELNVVLSFSGYQVREDGQVIRTQKETTLRGARERAGALRIKLEDRNAHQEVFNYCRAELLDQNYFHAILEAIKGVAQRIRNMSGLSTDGAELVNSSFSVKNPILKINSLQTETEISEQKGFSNILVGLFGSVRNPVAHAPKTSWPLSEQDALDIFSMISFIHRKLDTTTKIGGSI
;
A
#
# COMPACT_ATOMS: atom_id res chain seq x y z
N MET A 1 18.49 -26.79 6.14
CA MET A 1 18.47 -25.32 6.15
C MET A 1 19.84 -24.89 6.59
N ASP A 2 20.54 -24.05 5.83
CA ASP A 2 21.88 -23.60 6.20
C ASP A 2 21.86 -22.87 7.54
N LYS A 3 22.99 -22.90 8.26
CA LYS A 3 23.12 -22.19 9.53
C LYS A 3 22.93 -20.68 9.30
N ILE A 4 22.01 -20.09 10.06
CA ILE A 4 21.72 -18.66 10.05
C ILE A 4 22.29 -18.08 11.34
N GLU A 5 23.05 -17.00 11.22
CA GLU A 5 23.58 -16.26 12.36
C GLU A 5 22.44 -15.77 13.28
N PRO A 6 22.65 -15.75 14.61
CA PRO A 6 21.68 -15.20 15.55
C PRO A 6 21.24 -13.78 15.17
N PHE A 7 19.93 -13.54 15.20
CA PHE A 7 19.38 -12.20 15.07
C PHE A 7 19.66 -11.41 16.34
N ASN A 8 20.02 -10.13 16.21
CA ASN A 8 20.13 -9.27 17.38
C ASN A 8 18.75 -9.11 18.07
N ALA A 9 18.77 -8.72 19.34
CA ALA A 9 17.56 -8.63 20.16
C ALA A 9 16.52 -7.65 19.57
N GLN A 10 16.96 -6.54 18.98
CA GLN A 10 16.05 -5.53 18.41
C GLN A 10 15.26 -6.07 17.21
N ILE A 11 15.92 -6.80 16.32
CA ILE A 11 15.28 -7.40 15.13
C ILE A 11 14.37 -8.55 15.54
N LEU A 12 14.81 -9.37 16.49
CA LEU A 12 13.99 -10.46 17.02
C LEU A 12 12.72 -9.90 17.70
N GLU A 13 12.86 -8.87 18.54
CA GLU A 13 11.74 -8.21 19.19
C GLU A 13 10.78 -7.58 18.19
N ALA A 14 11.30 -6.84 17.19
CA ALA A 14 10.48 -6.22 16.16
C ALA A 14 9.69 -7.26 15.35
N ALA A 15 10.31 -8.37 14.96
CA ALA A 15 9.62 -9.45 14.25
C ALA A 15 8.53 -10.09 15.13
N CYS A 16 8.81 -10.33 16.42
CA CYS A 16 7.83 -10.86 17.36
C CYS A 16 6.65 -9.90 17.56
N LYS A 17 6.88 -8.60 17.63
CA LYS A 17 5.80 -7.60 17.73
C LYS A 17 4.89 -7.61 16.50
N VAL A 18 5.44 -7.76 15.30
CA VAL A 18 4.63 -7.91 14.07
C VAL A 18 3.82 -9.21 14.09
N LEU A 19 4.48 -10.34 14.37
CA LEU A 19 3.83 -11.66 14.38
C LEU A 19 2.74 -11.78 15.44
N ALA A 20 2.91 -11.12 16.58
CA ALA A 20 2.04 -11.21 17.74
C ALA A 20 1.30 -9.90 18.04
N ASP A 21 1.14 -9.05 17.03
CA ASP A 21 0.38 -7.80 17.11
C ASP A 21 -1.02 -8.01 17.71
N THR A 22 -1.51 -7.02 18.44
CA THR A 22 -2.77 -7.12 19.18
C THR A 22 -3.97 -7.32 18.25
N GLU A 23 -4.02 -6.57 17.16
CA GLU A 23 -5.17 -6.53 16.26
C GLU A 23 -4.97 -7.41 15.03
N ARG A 24 -3.78 -7.37 14.43
CA ARG A 24 -3.48 -8.01 13.14
C ARG A 24 -2.53 -9.20 13.25
N GLY A 25 -2.02 -9.49 14.44
CA GLY A 25 -1.10 -10.59 14.70
C GLY A 25 -1.76 -11.96 14.73
N LEU A 26 -0.99 -12.97 15.11
CA LEU A 26 -1.48 -14.31 15.43
C LEU A 26 -2.24 -14.29 16.76
N THR A 27 -3.24 -15.15 16.88
CA THR A 27 -3.95 -15.40 18.12
C THR A 27 -3.07 -16.18 19.10
N GLY A 28 -3.41 -16.15 20.40
CA GLY A 28 -2.67 -16.91 21.41
C GLY A 28 -2.65 -18.42 21.15
N LEU A 29 -3.71 -18.96 20.53
CA LEU A 29 -3.81 -20.37 20.13
C LEU A 29 -2.93 -20.68 18.92
N GLU A 30 -2.96 -19.84 17.88
CA GLU A 30 -2.09 -19.99 16.71
C GLU A 30 -0.61 -19.91 17.11
N LEU A 31 -0.25 -18.98 18.00
CA LEU A 31 1.11 -18.90 18.54
C LEU A 31 1.51 -20.17 19.28
N ALA A 32 0.67 -20.67 20.18
CA ALA A 32 0.94 -21.90 20.92
C ALA A 32 1.20 -23.07 19.98
N TYR A 33 0.33 -23.24 18.98
CA TYR A 33 0.43 -24.29 17.98
C TYR A 33 1.74 -24.19 17.18
N ILE A 34 2.07 -23.01 16.66
CA ILE A 34 3.27 -22.82 15.82
C ILE A 34 4.56 -22.96 16.65
N ILE A 35 4.61 -22.45 17.90
CA ILE A 35 5.75 -22.63 18.80
C ILE A 35 6.03 -24.12 19.01
N GLN A 36 4.97 -24.90 19.30
CA GLN A 36 5.07 -26.34 19.50
C GLN A 36 5.48 -27.07 18.21
N ASP A 37 4.89 -26.72 17.07
CA ASP A 37 5.21 -27.27 15.74
C ASP A 37 6.67 -26.99 15.33
N CYS A 38 7.21 -25.85 15.77
CA CYS A 38 8.61 -25.47 15.64
C CYS A 38 9.54 -26.20 16.65
N LYS A 39 8.98 -27.02 17.56
CA LYS A 39 9.71 -27.69 18.66
C LYS A 39 10.47 -26.71 19.57
N ILE A 40 9.91 -25.52 19.78
CA ILE A 40 10.44 -24.50 20.68
C ILE A 40 9.73 -24.62 22.04
N VAL A 41 10.46 -24.37 23.12
CA VAL A 41 9.88 -24.34 24.47
C VAL A 41 9.13 -23.02 24.63
N ASP A 42 7.87 -23.12 25.04
CA ASP A 42 7.04 -21.96 25.36
C ASP A 42 7.31 -21.51 26.80
N VAL A 43 8.26 -20.59 26.95
CA VAL A 43 8.87 -20.26 28.25
C VAL A 43 8.00 -19.35 29.13
N ASP A 44 7.04 -18.64 28.54
CA ASP A 44 6.24 -17.64 29.26
C ASP A 44 4.79 -17.54 28.74
N PRO A 45 3.98 -18.61 28.92
CA PRO A 45 2.68 -18.72 28.24
C PRO A 45 1.64 -17.68 28.69
N SER A 46 1.80 -17.11 29.88
CA SER A 46 0.86 -16.17 30.51
C SER A 46 1.16 -14.69 30.20
N ASN A 47 2.28 -14.39 29.55
CA ASN A 47 2.66 -13.02 29.21
C ASN A 47 1.96 -12.53 27.94
N THR A 48 2.15 -11.24 27.61
CA THR A 48 1.72 -10.66 26.34
C THR A 48 2.27 -11.47 25.16
N LYS A 49 1.44 -11.65 24.13
CA LYS A 49 1.70 -12.52 22.98
C LYS A 49 3.11 -12.33 22.38
N TRP A 50 3.54 -11.08 22.20
CA TRP A 50 4.85 -10.78 21.61
C TRP A 50 6.02 -11.08 22.56
N LYS A 51 5.88 -10.84 23.88
CA LYS A 51 6.92 -11.17 24.86
C LYS A 51 7.09 -12.68 25.01
N ARG A 52 5.96 -13.41 25.04
CA ARG A 52 5.95 -14.88 25.04
C ARG A 52 6.73 -15.44 23.85
N LEU A 53 6.42 -14.95 22.65
CA LEU A 53 7.10 -15.37 21.42
C LEU A 53 8.59 -14.98 21.42
N PHE A 54 8.91 -13.74 21.82
CA PHE A 54 10.28 -13.27 21.93
C PHE A 54 11.11 -14.10 22.90
N ASN A 55 10.63 -14.33 24.13
CA ASN A 55 11.35 -15.11 25.14
C ASN A 55 11.58 -16.55 24.64
N SER A 56 10.58 -17.16 24.02
CA SER A 56 10.67 -18.53 23.49
C SER A 56 11.72 -18.65 22.36
N LEU A 57 11.73 -17.67 21.44
CA LEU A 57 12.70 -17.63 20.35
C LEU A 57 14.10 -17.24 20.81
N ALA A 58 14.22 -16.32 21.77
CA ALA A 58 15.49 -15.90 22.34
C ALA A 58 16.15 -17.06 23.11
N GLU A 59 15.39 -17.82 23.90
CA GLU A 59 15.85 -19.02 24.59
C GLU A 59 16.38 -20.05 23.58
N ALA A 60 15.60 -20.36 22.53
CA ALA A 60 16.03 -21.28 21.48
C ALA A 60 17.30 -20.78 20.76
N GLN A 61 17.35 -19.49 20.40
CA GLN A 61 18.50 -18.91 19.73
C GLN A 61 19.75 -18.94 20.63
N ASN A 62 19.63 -18.63 21.91
CA ASN A 62 20.74 -18.65 22.86
C ASN A 62 21.22 -20.07 23.17
N LYS A 63 20.30 -21.04 23.22
CA LYS A 63 20.64 -22.45 23.44
C LYS A 63 21.39 -23.06 22.26
N TYR A 64 20.90 -22.82 21.04
CA TYR A 64 21.42 -23.47 19.84
C TYR A 64 22.41 -22.60 19.04
N GLN A 65 22.57 -21.32 19.42
CA GLN A 65 23.44 -20.34 18.77
C GLN A 65 23.15 -20.21 17.26
N VAL A 66 21.86 -20.17 16.90
CA VAL A 66 21.37 -20.06 15.52
C VAL A 66 20.08 -19.24 15.43
N GLY A 67 19.99 -18.40 14.38
CA GLY A 67 18.79 -17.63 14.04
C GLY A 67 17.70 -18.42 13.31
N ASN A 68 17.96 -19.69 12.96
CA ASN A 68 17.06 -20.53 12.17
C ASN A 68 15.64 -20.66 12.76
N HIS A 69 15.49 -20.59 14.09
CA HIS A 69 14.19 -20.72 14.75
C HIS A 69 13.22 -19.60 14.39
N LEU A 70 13.68 -18.36 14.25
CA LEU A 70 12.85 -17.25 13.79
C LEU A 70 12.34 -17.50 12.36
N ILE A 71 13.24 -17.93 11.48
CA ILE A 71 12.93 -18.17 10.07
C ILE A 71 11.97 -19.34 9.90
N MET A 72 12.20 -20.42 10.65
CA MET A 72 11.29 -21.56 10.69
C MET A 72 9.90 -21.14 11.19
N PHE A 73 9.85 -20.36 12.27
CA PHE A 73 8.60 -19.84 12.81
C PHE A 73 7.84 -19.01 11.78
N ILE A 74 8.52 -18.08 11.10
CA ILE A 74 7.93 -17.24 10.05
C ILE A 74 7.39 -18.09 8.89
N ASN A 75 8.16 -19.07 8.41
CA ASN A 75 7.71 -19.95 7.31
C ASN A 75 6.47 -20.78 7.68
N ARG A 76 6.32 -21.18 8.95
CA ARG A 76 5.12 -21.89 9.45
C ARG A 76 3.95 -20.93 9.64
N ALA A 77 4.21 -19.76 10.22
CA ALA A 77 3.21 -18.73 10.48
C ALA A 77 2.62 -18.13 9.20
N LEU A 78 3.42 -17.99 8.14
CA LEU A 78 3.01 -17.45 6.85
C LEU A 78 2.73 -18.52 5.80
N ASN A 79 2.30 -19.72 6.18
CA ASN A 79 1.82 -20.70 5.20
C ASN A 79 0.54 -20.18 4.50
N PRO A 80 0.53 -19.94 3.16
CA PRO A 80 -0.61 -19.34 2.45
C PRO A 80 -1.93 -20.11 2.62
N VAL A 81 -1.88 -21.42 2.86
CA VAL A 81 -3.07 -22.26 3.09
C VAL A 81 -3.86 -21.77 4.31
N SER A 82 -3.16 -21.31 5.36
CA SER A 82 -3.78 -20.74 6.57
C SER A 82 -4.50 -19.41 6.32
N TYR A 83 -4.29 -18.80 5.14
CA TYR A 83 -4.79 -17.48 4.77
C TYR A 83 -5.79 -17.49 3.61
N ALA A 84 -6.32 -18.66 3.22
CA ALA A 84 -7.23 -18.81 2.09
C ALA A 84 -8.44 -17.84 2.08
N ARG A 85 -8.90 -17.41 3.27
CA ARG A 85 -9.98 -16.40 3.44
C ARG A 85 -9.53 -15.12 4.14
N LYS A 86 -8.22 -14.95 4.37
CA LYS A 86 -7.63 -13.85 5.16
C LYS A 86 -6.43 -13.22 4.41
N LYS A 87 -6.58 -12.98 3.10
CA LYS A 87 -5.54 -12.42 2.23
C LYS A 87 -4.94 -11.13 2.81
N GLU A 88 -5.77 -10.20 3.26
CA GLU A 88 -5.31 -8.92 3.82
C GLU A 88 -4.40 -9.10 5.04
N ALA A 89 -4.71 -10.08 5.89
CA ALA A 89 -3.89 -10.36 7.07
C ALA A 89 -2.55 -10.99 6.69
N PHE A 90 -2.52 -11.83 5.64
CA PHE A 90 -1.27 -12.38 5.10
C PHE A 90 -0.37 -11.27 4.56
N GLU A 91 -0.92 -10.41 3.69
CA GLU A 91 -0.18 -9.33 3.05
C GLU A 91 0.34 -8.32 4.06
N TRP A 92 -0.46 -7.96 5.06
CA TRP A 92 -0.01 -7.08 6.13
C TRP A 92 1.16 -7.68 6.91
N ARG A 93 1.07 -8.93 7.38
CA ARG A 93 2.17 -9.57 8.13
C ARG A 93 3.41 -9.71 7.27
N ARG A 94 3.26 -10.12 6.01
CA ARG A 94 4.37 -10.26 5.04
C ARG A 94 5.09 -8.93 4.85
N SER A 95 4.34 -7.86 4.60
CA SER A 95 4.87 -6.52 4.40
C SER A 95 5.64 -6.02 5.63
N GLU A 96 5.03 -6.05 6.82
CA GLU A 96 5.67 -5.55 8.03
C GLU A 96 6.89 -6.39 8.44
N LEU A 97 6.84 -7.71 8.25
CA LEU A 97 8.01 -8.56 8.45
C LEU A 97 9.13 -8.24 7.46
N ASN A 98 8.81 -7.94 6.19
CA ASN A 98 9.82 -7.58 5.20
C ASN A 98 10.55 -6.28 5.54
N VAL A 99 9.87 -5.31 6.14
CA VAL A 99 10.54 -4.10 6.67
C VAL A 99 11.59 -4.51 7.71
N VAL A 100 11.22 -5.32 8.70
CA VAL A 100 12.13 -5.74 9.79
C VAL A 100 13.27 -6.62 9.27
N LEU A 101 12.94 -7.66 8.49
CA LEU A 101 13.88 -8.66 8.00
C LEU A 101 14.89 -8.10 6.98
N SER A 102 14.53 -7.03 6.27
CA SER A 102 15.42 -6.38 5.30
C SER A 102 16.74 -5.92 5.93
N PHE A 103 16.73 -5.47 7.19
CA PHE A 103 17.91 -5.08 7.97
C PHE A 103 18.83 -6.27 8.34
N SER A 104 18.36 -7.50 8.12
CA SER A 104 19.15 -8.72 8.27
C SER A 104 19.42 -9.43 6.93
N GLY A 105 19.02 -8.84 5.80
CA GLY A 105 19.18 -9.45 4.49
C GLY A 105 18.21 -10.62 4.26
N TYR A 106 17.00 -10.54 4.79
CA TYR A 106 15.94 -11.53 4.56
C TYR A 106 14.64 -10.88 4.09
N GLN A 107 13.81 -11.67 3.39
CA GLN A 107 12.44 -11.28 3.02
C GLN A 107 11.55 -12.52 2.90
N VAL A 108 10.30 -12.40 3.29
CA VAL A 108 9.22 -13.34 3.03
C VAL A 108 8.66 -13.11 1.63
N ARG A 109 8.61 -14.18 0.82
CA ARG A 109 8.00 -14.18 -0.52
C ARG A 109 6.48 -14.39 -0.46
N GLU A 110 5.85 -14.35 -1.63
CA GLU A 110 4.41 -14.57 -1.79
C GLU A 110 3.95 -15.98 -1.45
N ASP A 111 4.84 -16.97 -1.55
CA ASP A 111 4.60 -18.35 -1.11
C ASP A 111 4.77 -18.54 0.41
N GLY A 112 5.01 -17.45 1.16
CA GLY A 112 5.19 -17.47 2.60
C GLY A 112 6.58 -17.92 3.06
N GLN A 113 7.50 -18.22 2.13
CA GLN A 113 8.85 -18.67 2.47
C GLN A 113 9.83 -17.51 2.56
N VAL A 114 10.68 -17.53 3.58
CA VAL A 114 11.78 -16.58 3.73
C VAL A 114 12.95 -16.96 2.83
N ILE A 115 13.50 -15.96 2.15
CA ILE A 115 14.74 -16.04 1.37
C ILE A 115 15.76 -15.01 1.83
N ARG A 116 17.01 -15.22 1.44
CA ARG A 116 18.08 -14.21 1.55
C ARG A 116 17.91 -13.13 0.47
N THR A 117 18.28 -11.92 0.83
CA THR A 117 18.27 -10.71 -0.01
C THR A 117 19.40 -9.76 0.43
N GLN A 118 19.62 -8.67 -0.30
CA GLN A 118 20.60 -7.65 0.09
C GLN A 118 20.20 -7.00 1.41
N LYS A 119 21.14 -6.64 2.29
CA LYS A 119 20.80 -6.01 3.56
C LYS A 119 20.48 -4.52 3.38
N GLU A 120 19.39 -4.06 3.97
CA GLU A 120 19.04 -2.63 4.05
C GLU A 120 19.70 -1.96 5.25
N THR A 121 19.95 -0.66 5.12
CA THR A 121 20.51 0.19 6.20
C THR A 121 19.61 1.37 6.55
N THR A 122 18.56 1.62 5.76
CA THR A 122 17.65 2.75 5.95
C THR A 122 16.20 2.27 6.05
N LEU A 123 15.39 2.98 6.83
CA LEU A 123 13.96 2.70 6.93
C LEU A 123 13.24 2.90 5.59
N ARG A 124 13.68 3.86 4.78
CA ARG A 124 13.17 4.07 3.43
C ARG A 124 13.37 2.82 2.57
N GLY A 125 14.62 2.38 2.38
CA GLY A 125 14.90 1.18 1.56
C GLY A 125 14.18 -0.08 2.05
N ALA A 126 14.05 -0.23 3.38
CA ALA A 126 13.26 -1.32 3.98
C ALA A 126 11.76 -1.27 3.60
N ARG A 127 11.15 -0.07 3.60
CA ARG A 127 9.75 0.13 3.21
C ARG A 127 9.53 0.02 1.70
N GLU A 128 10.46 0.54 0.90
CA GLU A 128 10.46 0.40 -0.56
C GLU A 128 10.40 -1.07 -0.96
N ARG A 129 11.27 -1.88 -0.35
CA ARG A 129 11.31 -3.32 -0.59
C ARG A 129 10.06 -4.06 -0.13
N ALA A 130 9.46 -3.63 0.97
CA ALA A 130 8.23 -4.23 1.47
C ALA A 130 7.02 -3.96 0.55
N GLY A 131 7.09 -2.94 -0.32
CA GLY A 131 6.08 -2.70 -1.37
C GLY A 131 4.66 -2.43 -0.86
N ALA A 132 4.50 -2.13 0.43
CA ALA A 132 3.21 -2.20 1.15
C ALA A 132 2.06 -1.45 0.48
N LEU A 133 2.30 -0.20 0.09
CA LEU A 133 1.28 0.65 -0.53
C LEU A 133 1.02 0.26 -1.99
N ARG A 134 2.09 -0.06 -2.73
CA ARG A 134 2.00 -0.49 -4.12
C ARG A 134 1.16 -1.76 -4.26
N ILE A 135 1.42 -2.77 -3.44
CA ILE A 135 0.70 -4.04 -3.42
C ILE A 135 -0.79 -3.80 -3.15
N LYS A 136 -1.13 -2.95 -2.18
CA LYS A 136 -2.54 -2.62 -1.86
C LYS A 136 -3.24 -1.93 -3.03
N LEU A 137 -2.54 -1.10 -3.79
CA LEU A 137 -3.09 -0.48 -5.00
C LEU A 137 -3.27 -1.49 -6.13
N GLU A 138 -2.31 -2.40 -6.32
CA GLU A 138 -2.41 -3.51 -7.28
C GLU A 138 -3.60 -4.42 -6.95
N ASP A 139 -3.78 -4.78 -5.67
CA ASP A 139 -4.90 -5.58 -5.19
C ASP A 139 -6.27 -4.91 -5.41
N ARG A 140 -6.31 -3.57 -5.38
CA ARG A 140 -7.53 -2.78 -5.69
C ARG A 140 -7.73 -2.55 -7.19
N ASN A 141 -6.91 -3.15 -8.05
CA ASN A 141 -6.90 -2.88 -9.48
C ASN A 141 -6.80 -1.37 -9.78
N ALA A 142 -5.86 -0.69 -9.11
CA ALA A 142 -5.56 0.70 -9.39
C ALA A 142 -5.14 0.87 -10.85
N HIS A 143 -5.54 1.99 -11.45
CA HIS A 143 -5.27 2.25 -12.86
C HIS A 143 -3.77 2.45 -13.11
N GLN A 144 -3.24 1.99 -14.25
CA GLN A 144 -1.80 2.04 -14.56
C GLN A 144 -1.19 3.45 -14.44
N GLU A 145 -1.95 4.48 -14.82
CA GLU A 145 -1.55 5.88 -14.70
C GLU A 145 -1.22 6.30 -13.26
N VAL A 146 -1.87 5.72 -12.24
CA VAL A 146 -1.53 6.00 -10.83
C VAL A 146 -0.08 5.60 -10.56
N PHE A 147 0.36 4.45 -11.05
CA PHE A 147 1.74 4.00 -10.88
C PHE A 147 2.74 4.79 -11.73
N ASN A 148 2.30 5.36 -12.85
CA ASN A 148 3.15 6.17 -13.73
C ASN A 148 3.53 7.51 -13.07
N TYR A 149 2.57 8.16 -12.39
CA TYR A 149 2.80 9.45 -11.75
C TYR A 149 3.34 9.37 -10.32
N CYS A 150 3.16 8.24 -9.62
CA CYS A 150 3.52 8.13 -8.20
C CYS A 150 4.70 7.20 -7.92
N ARG A 151 5.51 6.88 -8.93
CA ARG A 151 6.52 5.82 -8.83
C ARG A 151 7.52 6.04 -7.68
N ALA A 152 7.94 7.28 -7.43
CA ALA A 152 8.89 7.60 -6.36
C ALA A 152 8.22 7.79 -4.99
N GLU A 153 6.95 8.20 -4.97
CA GLU A 153 6.24 8.58 -3.76
C GLU A 153 5.53 7.38 -3.12
N LEU A 154 5.13 6.39 -3.92
CA LEU A 154 4.63 5.10 -3.42
C LEU A 154 5.71 4.31 -2.68
N LEU A 155 6.98 4.61 -2.97
CA LEU A 155 8.18 4.03 -2.35
C LEU A 155 8.44 4.61 -0.95
N ASP A 156 8.22 5.91 -0.76
CA ASP A 156 8.43 6.61 0.51
C ASP A 156 7.28 6.47 1.52
N GLN A 157 6.17 5.82 1.15
CA GLN A 157 4.90 5.80 1.92
C GLN A 157 4.42 7.18 2.37
N ASN A 158 4.85 8.23 1.68
CA ASN A 158 4.38 9.59 1.90
C ASN A 158 3.08 9.77 1.13
N TYR A 159 1.99 9.22 1.69
CA TYR A 159 0.65 9.22 1.09
C TYR A 159 0.25 10.60 0.57
N PHE A 160 0.61 11.64 1.31
CA PHE A 160 0.38 13.03 0.93
C PHE A 160 1.01 13.40 -0.42
N HIS A 161 2.30 13.09 -0.61
CA HIS A 161 2.99 13.42 -1.86
C HIS A 161 2.52 12.50 -2.99
N ALA A 162 2.30 11.22 -2.71
CA ALA A 162 1.85 10.27 -3.71
C ALA A 162 0.49 10.67 -4.31
N ILE A 163 -0.48 11.05 -3.48
CA ILE A 163 -1.78 11.51 -3.97
C ILE A 163 -1.66 12.82 -4.74
N LEU A 164 -0.84 13.76 -4.27
CA LEU A 164 -0.65 15.04 -4.95
C LEU A 164 -0.11 14.84 -6.37
N GLU A 165 0.88 13.95 -6.54
CA GLU A 165 1.41 13.60 -7.85
C GLU A 165 0.39 12.87 -8.73
N ALA A 166 -0.42 11.95 -8.16
CA ALA A 166 -1.51 11.32 -8.90
C ALA A 166 -2.52 12.33 -9.46
N ILE A 167 -2.91 13.32 -8.64
CA ILE A 167 -3.85 14.37 -9.03
C ILE A 167 -3.24 15.28 -10.11
N LYS A 168 -1.96 15.65 -9.98
CA LYS A 168 -1.23 16.36 -11.04
C LYS A 168 -1.23 15.56 -12.34
N GLY A 169 -1.06 14.24 -12.24
CA GLY A 169 -1.16 13.32 -13.37
C GLY A 169 -2.50 13.35 -14.08
N VAL A 170 -3.62 13.35 -13.33
CA VAL A 170 -4.97 13.53 -13.89
C VAL A 170 -5.09 14.85 -14.64
N ALA A 171 -4.68 15.95 -14.01
CA ALA A 171 -4.73 17.28 -14.64
C ALA A 171 -3.87 17.33 -15.91
N GLN A 172 -2.67 16.78 -15.87
CA GLN A 172 -1.78 16.73 -17.03
C GLN A 172 -2.37 15.88 -18.16
N ARG A 173 -2.97 14.74 -17.84
CA ARG A 173 -3.65 13.89 -18.82
C ARG A 173 -4.82 14.62 -19.49
N ILE A 174 -5.63 15.35 -18.72
CA ILE A 174 -6.73 16.17 -19.26
C ILE A 174 -6.17 17.24 -20.20
N ARG A 175 -5.10 17.96 -19.83
CA ARG A 175 -4.45 18.95 -20.71
C ARG A 175 -3.95 18.33 -22.00
N ASN A 176 -3.29 17.19 -21.93
CA ASN A 176 -2.79 16.49 -23.11
C ASN A 176 -3.94 16.11 -24.07
N MET A 177 -5.09 15.70 -23.52
CA MET A 177 -6.27 15.34 -24.31
C MET A 177 -7.00 16.56 -24.89
N SER A 178 -7.22 17.61 -24.09
CA SER A 178 -7.99 18.78 -24.50
C SER A 178 -7.17 19.76 -25.34
N GLY A 179 -5.86 19.87 -25.08
CA GLY A 179 -4.98 20.90 -25.61
C GLY A 179 -5.01 22.22 -24.82
N LEU A 180 -5.70 22.26 -23.67
CA LEU A 180 -5.76 23.44 -22.81
C LEU A 180 -4.50 23.57 -21.93
N SER A 181 -4.14 24.81 -21.61
CA SER A 181 -3.06 25.15 -20.67
C SER A 181 -3.57 25.58 -19.28
N THR A 182 -4.89 25.62 -19.09
CA THR A 182 -5.52 26.04 -17.82
C THR A 182 -5.35 24.98 -16.73
N ASP A 183 -5.78 25.30 -15.50
CA ASP A 183 -5.63 24.42 -14.33
C ASP A 183 -6.88 24.43 -13.43
N GLY A 184 -6.93 23.51 -12.47
CA GLY A 184 -7.98 23.45 -11.46
C GLY A 184 -9.38 23.29 -12.06
N ALA A 185 -10.34 23.99 -11.48
CA ALA A 185 -11.73 23.93 -11.92
C ALA A 185 -11.94 24.46 -13.35
N GLU A 186 -11.14 25.45 -13.77
CA GLU A 186 -11.23 26.04 -15.11
C GLU A 186 -10.88 25.02 -16.20
N LEU A 187 -9.83 24.23 -15.98
CA LEU A 187 -9.44 23.13 -16.88
C LEU A 187 -10.56 22.12 -17.06
N VAL A 188 -11.19 21.71 -15.94
CA VAL A 188 -12.25 20.70 -15.94
C VAL A 188 -13.50 21.24 -16.63
N ASN A 189 -13.98 22.41 -16.21
CA ASN A 189 -15.21 23.01 -16.72
C ASN A 189 -15.12 23.33 -18.22
N SER A 190 -13.95 23.78 -18.69
CA SER A 190 -13.72 24.06 -20.11
C SER A 190 -13.60 22.77 -20.92
N SER A 191 -12.92 21.75 -20.40
CA SER A 191 -12.72 20.48 -21.11
C SER A 191 -14.03 19.71 -21.28
N PHE A 192 -14.83 19.59 -20.22
CA PHE A 192 -16.00 18.69 -20.15
C PHE A 192 -17.35 19.43 -20.14
N SER A 193 -17.40 20.70 -20.55
CA SER A 193 -18.65 21.45 -20.71
C SER A 193 -19.65 20.70 -21.56
N VAL A 194 -20.92 20.60 -21.13
CA VAL A 194 -21.98 20.01 -21.97
C VAL A 194 -22.37 20.93 -23.12
N LYS A 195 -22.28 22.26 -22.93
CA LYS A 195 -22.67 23.23 -23.96
C LYS A 195 -21.67 23.30 -25.09
N ASN A 196 -20.38 23.32 -24.74
CA ASN A 196 -19.25 23.40 -25.68
C ASN A 196 -18.15 22.40 -25.28
N PRO A 197 -18.39 21.07 -25.44
CA PRO A 197 -17.43 20.05 -25.02
C PRO A 197 -16.19 20.04 -25.89
N ILE A 198 -15.01 20.01 -25.27
CA ILE A 198 -13.76 19.66 -25.96
C ILE A 198 -13.54 18.15 -25.83
N LEU A 199 -13.84 17.61 -24.65
CA LEU A 199 -13.75 16.21 -24.31
C LEU A 199 -15.14 15.68 -23.96
N LYS A 200 -15.45 14.46 -24.44
CA LYS A 200 -16.67 13.75 -24.10
C LYS A 200 -16.37 12.38 -23.52
N ILE A 201 -16.96 12.09 -22.36
CA ILE A 201 -16.83 10.77 -21.72
C ILE A 201 -17.85 9.75 -22.28
N ASN A 202 -18.85 10.23 -23.02
CA ASN A 202 -19.93 9.47 -23.66
C ASN A 202 -20.47 10.25 -24.89
N SER A 203 -21.62 9.87 -25.47
CA SER A 203 -22.16 10.52 -26.68
C SER A 203 -22.86 11.87 -26.45
N LEU A 204 -23.28 12.19 -25.22
CA LEU A 204 -24.09 13.36 -24.86
C LEU A 204 -25.43 13.48 -25.62
N GLN A 205 -26.01 12.37 -26.04
CA GLN A 205 -27.28 12.34 -26.77
C GLN A 205 -28.49 12.25 -25.84
N THR A 206 -28.33 11.59 -24.69
CA THR A 206 -29.43 11.39 -23.73
C THR A 206 -29.27 12.29 -22.50
N GLU A 207 -30.36 12.56 -21.78
CA GLU A 207 -30.31 13.29 -20.51
C GLU A 207 -29.43 12.59 -19.46
N THR A 208 -29.41 11.25 -19.48
CA THR A 208 -28.54 10.43 -18.64
C THR A 208 -27.07 10.69 -18.95
N GLU A 209 -26.68 10.67 -20.22
CA GLU A 209 -25.31 10.92 -20.66
C GLU A 209 -24.86 12.35 -20.35
N ILE A 210 -25.74 13.32 -20.57
CA ILE A 210 -25.53 14.72 -20.21
C ILE A 210 -25.30 14.87 -18.70
N SER A 211 -26.12 14.20 -17.90
CA SER A 211 -26.02 14.24 -16.43
C SER A 211 -24.75 13.54 -15.94
N GLU A 212 -24.35 12.44 -16.57
CA GLU A 212 -23.11 11.74 -16.27
C GLU A 212 -21.89 12.62 -16.51
N GLN A 213 -21.82 13.34 -17.64
CA GLN A 213 -20.70 14.24 -17.91
C GLN A 213 -20.63 15.41 -16.91
N LYS A 214 -21.78 15.97 -16.53
CA LYS A 214 -21.85 16.98 -15.46
C LYS A 214 -21.35 16.41 -14.13
N GLY A 215 -21.83 15.22 -13.76
CA GLY A 215 -21.42 14.54 -12.53
C GLY A 215 -19.93 14.25 -12.49
N PHE A 216 -19.37 13.76 -13.60
CA PHE A 216 -17.94 13.53 -13.74
C PHE A 216 -17.11 14.81 -13.57
N SER A 217 -17.56 15.92 -14.19
CA SER A 217 -16.93 17.23 -14.02
C SER A 217 -16.95 17.69 -12.57
N ASN A 218 -18.08 17.51 -11.87
CA ASN A 218 -18.21 17.86 -10.45
C ASN A 218 -17.30 17.03 -9.55
N ILE A 219 -17.15 15.72 -9.83
CA ILE A 219 -16.22 14.84 -9.12
C ILE A 219 -14.78 15.35 -9.28
N LEU A 220 -14.38 15.70 -10.50
CA LEU A 220 -13.03 16.22 -10.78
C LEU A 220 -12.77 17.55 -10.05
N VAL A 221 -13.70 18.50 -10.14
CA VAL A 221 -13.59 19.79 -9.43
C VAL A 221 -13.53 19.58 -7.93
N GLY A 222 -14.39 18.70 -7.40
CA GLY A 222 -14.42 18.34 -5.98
C GLY A 222 -13.11 17.71 -5.52
N LEU A 223 -12.56 16.74 -6.26
CA LEU A 223 -11.28 16.09 -5.96
C LEU A 223 -10.11 17.08 -6.01
N PHE A 224 -10.04 17.93 -7.03
CA PHE A 224 -8.99 18.94 -7.12
C PHE A 224 -9.08 19.93 -5.96
N GLY A 225 -10.29 20.38 -5.62
CA GLY A 225 -10.51 21.28 -4.50
C GLY A 225 -10.23 20.65 -3.13
N SER A 226 -10.71 19.44 -2.89
CA SER A 226 -10.65 18.79 -1.57
C SER A 226 -9.26 18.28 -1.20
N VAL A 227 -8.43 17.97 -2.20
CA VAL A 227 -7.09 17.43 -1.96
C VAL A 227 -6.01 18.47 -2.27
N ARG A 228 -6.09 19.20 -3.39
CA ARG A 228 -5.02 20.16 -3.74
C ARG A 228 -5.06 21.43 -2.89
N ASN A 229 -6.23 21.95 -2.54
CA ASN A 229 -6.32 23.23 -1.80
C ASN A 229 -5.86 23.12 -0.34
N PRO A 230 -6.26 22.10 0.45
CA PRO A 230 -5.68 21.91 1.79
C PRO A 230 -4.17 21.65 1.73
N VAL A 231 -3.69 20.92 0.71
CA VAL A 231 -2.27 20.58 0.55
C VAL A 231 -1.40 21.78 0.16
N ALA A 232 -1.95 22.78 -0.55
CA ALA A 232 -1.22 24.00 -0.93
C ALA A 232 -1.24 25.09 0.15
N HIS A 233 -2.23 25.07 1.06
CA HIS A 233 -2.52 26.20 1.95
C HIS A 233 -2.57 25.85 3.45
N ALA A 234 -2.52 24.57 3.84
CA ALA A 234 -2.55 24.15 5.24
C ALA A 234 -1.35 23.26 5.62
N PRO A 235 -0.76 23.40 6.82
CA PRO A 235 0.29 22.51 7.31
C PRO A 235 -0.17 21.05 7.37
N LYS A 236 0.71 20.09 7.07
CA LYS A 236 0.41 18.63 7.13
C LYS A 236 -0.20 18.19 8.46
N THR A 237 0.14 18.84 9.57
CA THR A 237 -0.40 18.55 10.91
C THR A 237 -1.89 18.87 11.05
N SER A 238 -2.42 19.77 10.22
CA SER A 238 -3.84 20.18 10.24
C SER A 238 -4.76 19.35 9.33
N TRP A 239 -4.19 18.42 8.55
CA TRP A 239 -4.95 17.51 7.69
C TRP A 239 -4.36 16.08 7.80
N PRO A 240 -4.72 15.32 8.84
CA PRO A 240 -4.25 13.94 8.97
C PRO A 240 -4.89 13.08 7.87
N LEU A 241 -4.05 12.52 7.00
CA LEU A 241 -4.45 11.59 5.94
C LEU A 241 -4.03 10.18 6.35
N SER A 242 -5.00 9.30 6.59
CA SER A 242 -4.71 7.90 6.90
C SER A 242 -4.32 7.12 5.63
N GLU A 243 -3.72 5.94 5.81
CA GLU A 243 -3.48 5.02 4.69
C GLU A 243 -4.79 4.64 3.98
N GLN A 244 -5.87 4.45 4.73
CA GLN A 244 -7.17 4.10 4.15
C GLN A 244 -7.73 5.24 3.29
N ASP A 245 -7.68 6.48 3.78
CA ASP A 245 -8.07 7.67 3.00
C ASP A 245 -7.27 7.75 1.71
N ALA A 246 -5.96 7.47 1.79
CA ALA A 246 -5.09 7.49 0.64
C ALA A 246 -5.51 6.47 -0.42
N LEU A 247 -5.73 5.22 0.00
CA LEU A 247 -6.16 4.16 -0.91
C LEU A 247 -7.54 4.44 -1.52
N ASP A 248 -8.45 5.08 -0.80
CA ASP A 248 -9.78 5.44 -1.30
C ASP A 248 -9.71 6.59 -2.32
N ILE A 249 -8.87 7.60 -2.06
CA ILE A 249 -8.58 8.65 -3.04
C ILE A 249 -7.92 8.06 -4.29
N PHE A 250 -6.94 7.14 -4.16
CA PHE A 250 -6.35 6.46 -5.31
C PHE A 250 -7.36 5.62 -6.09
N SER A 251 -8.35 5.04 -5.40
CA SER A 251 -9.44 4.30 -6.05
C SER A 251 -10.33 5.24 -6.88
N MET A 252 -10.63 6.43 -6.37
CA MET A 252 -11.36 7.47 -7.10
C MET A 252 -10.55 8.00 -8.31
N ILE A 253 -9.25 8.25 -8.14
CA ILE A 253 -8.36 8.62 -9.24
C ILE A 253 -8.31 7.52 -10.31
N SER A 254 -8.26 6.26 -9.90
CA SER A 254 -8.30 5.12 -10.82
C SER A 254 -9.61 5.06 -11.61
N PHE A 255 -10.74 5.32 -10.95
CA PHE A 255 -12.04 5.44 -11.63
C PHE A 255 -12.04 6.58 -12.66
N ILE A 256 -11.47 7.74 -12.31
CA ILE A 256 -11.34 8.88 -13.23
C ILE A 256 -10.50 8.51 -14.44
N HIS A 257 -9.34 7.89 -14.25
CA HIS A 257 -8.51 7.47 -15.38
C HIS A 257 -9.23 6.49 -16.31
N ARG A 258 -10.00 5.54 -15.76
CA ARG A 258 -10.83 4.64 -16.58
C ARG A 258 -11.86 5.38 -17.42
N LYS A 259 -12.48 6.44 -16.90
CA LYS A 259 -13.37 7.31 -17.68
C LYS A 259 -12.60 8.10 -18.74
N LEU A 260 -11.37 8.51 -18.45
CA LEU A 260 -10.49 9.17 -19.42
C LEU A 260 -10.03 8.22 -20.53
N ASP A 261 -9.90 6.92 -20.28
CA ASP A 261 -9.53 5.94 -21.31
C ASP A 261 -10.58 5.87 -22.43
N THR A 262 -11.86 6.03 -22.09
CA THR A 262 -12.98 6.02 -23.04
C THR A 262 -13.34 7.41 -23.57
N THR A 263 -12.63 8.45 -23.13
CA THR A 263 -12.96 9.84 -23.49
C THR A 263 -12.49 10.18 -24.91
N THR A 264 -13.35 10.83 -25.68
CA THR A 264 -13.05 11.27 -27.04
C THR A 264 -12.89 12.78 -27.12
N LYS A 265 -11.89 13.24 -27.88
CA LYS A 265 -11.76 14.66 -28.23
C LYS A 265 -12.70 14.98 -29.38
N ILE A 266 -13.45 16.07 -29.27
CA ILE A 266 -14.21 16.59 -30.40
C ILE A 266 -13.21 17.25 -31.36
N GLY A 267 -13.15 16.72 -32.59
CA GLY A 267 -12.34 17.33 -33.64
C GLY A 267 -12.83 18.74 -33.92
N GLY A 268 -11.98 19.73 -33.61
CA GLY A 268 -12.05 21.03 -34.27
C GLY A 268 -11.23 20.92 -35.54
N SER A 269 -11.87 21.14 -36.69
CA SER A 269 -11.16 21.58 -37.88
C SER A 269 -10.28 22.78 -37.47
N ILE A 270 -8.97 22.65 -37.70
CA ILE A 270 -8.02 23.76 -37.56
C ILE A 270 -8.42 24.85 -38.55
#